data_AF-A0A962H7L6-F1
#
_entry.id   AF-A0A962H7L6-F1
#
_cell.length_a   1.000
_cell.length_b   1.000
_cell.length_c   1.000
_cell.angle_alpha   90.00
_cell.angle_beta   90.00
_cell.angle_gamma   90.00
#
_symmetry.space_group_name_H-M   'P 1'
#
loop_
_entity.id
_entity.type
_entity.pdbx_description
1 polymer ?
#
loop_
_entity_poly.entity_id
_entity_poly.type
_entity_poly.pdbx_seq_one_letter_code
_entity_poly.pdbx_strand_id
1 'polypeptide(L)'
;YDELCLVTDCRFRELPTARSDDEESHSGAWFYVGENDIFPEQFMEFLGLKPELKRALLDRHGELFTAQWWNQLQTSLRDGEVFDISPYRDDVRIGQPIQRGLPQPFSYTGDE
;
A
#
# COMPACT_ATOMS: atom_id res chain seq x y z
N TYR A 1 -6.58 10.74 -18.20
CA TYR A 1 -6.09 10.03 -17.00
C TYR A 1 -6.06 8.58 -17.39
N ASP A 2 -5.01 8.19 -18.11
CA ASP A 2 -5.09 7.01 -18.97
C ASP A 2 -4.58 5.74 -18.25
N GLU A 3 -3.96 5.93 -17.09
CA GLU A 3 -3.43 4.88 -16.20
C GLU A 3 -4.28 4.69 -14.93
N LEU A 4 -5.47 5.30 -14.85
CA LEU A 4 -6.35 5.11 -13.70
C LEU A 4 -7.18 3.84 -13.85
N CYS A 5 -7.15 3.01 -12.81
CA CYS A 5 -8.06 1.90 -12.61
C CYS A 5 -8.71 2.00 -11.22
N LEU A 6 -9.81 1.27 -11.03
CA LEU A 6 -10.42 1.17 -9.71
C LEU A 6 -9.53 0.30 -8.82
N VAL A 7 -9.37 0.71 -7.55
CA VAL A 7 -8.65 -0.08 -6.55
C VAL A 7 -9.24 -1.49 -6.44
N THR A 8 -10.54 -1.67 -6.66
CA THR A 8 -11.23 -2.98 -6.66
C THR A 8 -10.87 -3.89 -7.83
N ASP A 9 -10.27 -3.34 -8.91
CA ASP A 9 -9.87 -4.09 -10.10
C ASP A 9 -8.38 -4.46 -10.07
N CYS A 10 -7.60 -3.81 -9.20
CA CYS A 10 -6.21 -4.15 -8.94
C CYS A 10 -6.06 -5.49 -8.22
N ARG A 11 -4.95 -6.18 -8.45
CA ARG A 11 -4.56 -7.39 -7.71
C ARG A 11 -3.29 -7.13 -6.92
N PHE A 12 -3.44 -6.79 -5.64
CA PHE A 12 -2.31 -6.53 -4.75
C PHE A 12 -1.69 -7.83 -4.27
N ARG A 13 -0.39 -7.99 -4.52
CA ARG A 13 0.38 -9.19 -4.20
C ARG A 13 1.69 -8.79 -3.53
N GLU A 14 2.15 -9.63 -2.61
CA GLU A 14 3.50 -9.52 -2.07
C GLU A 14 4.50 -10.02 -3.11
N LEU A 15 5.69 -9.44 -3.11
CA LEU A 15 6.80 -9.94 -3.90
C LEU A 15 7.21 -11.33 -3.39
N PRO A 16 7.26 -12.36 -4.25
CA PRO A 16 7.68 -13.67 -3.81
C PRO A 16 9.19 -13.68 -3.52
N THR A 17 9.56 -14.28 -2.38
CA THR A 17 10.96 -14.52 -2.03
C THR A 17 11.56 -15.61 -2.91
N ALA A 18 12.75 -15.37 -3.46
CA ALA A 18 13.49 -16.37 -4.22
C ALA A 18 13.76 -17.61 -3.34
N ARG A 19 13.54 -18.81 -3.89
CA ARG A 19 13.70 -20.08 -3.16
C ARG A 19 15.04 -20.76 -3.46
N SER A 20 15.83 -20.21 -4.39
CA SER A 20 17.11 -20.75 -4.85
C SER A 20 18.01 -19.64 -5.42
N ASP A 21 19.33 -19.81 -5.33
CA ASP A 21 20.35 -18.93 -5.90
C ASP A 21 20.17 -18.67 -7.42
N ASP A 22 19.63 -19.66 -8.16
CA ASP A 22 19.29 -19.53 -9.58
C ASP A 22 18.10 -18.58 -9.83
N GLU A 23 17.17 -18.48 -8.88
CA GLU A 23 16.03 -17.55 -8.94
C GLU A 23 16.42 -16.13 -8.50
N GLU A 24 17.41 -16.00 -7.60
CA GLU A 24 17.97 -14.70 -7.19
C GLU A 24 18.80 -14.05 -8.31
N SER A 25 19.51 -14.86 -9.09
CA SER A 25 20.34 -14.40 -10.21
C SER A 25 19.54 -14.10 -11.50
N HIS A 26 18.21 -14.29 -11.49
CA HIS A 26 17.37 -14.10 -12.67
C HIS A 26 17.23 -12.61 -13.02
N SER A 27 17.64 -12.23 -14.23
CA SER A 27 17.61 -10.82 -14.69
C SER A 27 16.20 -10.22 -14.89
N GLY A 28 15.14 -11.01 -14.68
CA GLY A 28 13.74 -10.59 -14.79
C GLY A 28 12.87 -11.30 -13.76
N ALA A 29 11.58 -10.96 -13.70
CA ALA A 29 10.65 -11.64 -12.79
C ALA A 29 10.59 -13.14 -13.12
N TRP A 30 11.06 -13.97 -12.19
CA TRP A 30 10.96 -15.44 -12.28
C TRP A 30 9.51 -15.94 -12.08
N PHE A 31 8.60 -15.03 -11.74
CA PHE A 31 7.19 -15.28 -11.52
C PHE A 31 6.32 -14.50 -12.51
N TYR A 32 5.12 -15.01 -12.76
CA TYR A 32 4.14 -14.35 -13.63
C TYR A 32 3.58 -13.08 -12.99
N VAL A 33 3.62 -12.00 -13.77
CA VAL A 33 3.03 -10.68 -13.48
C VAL A 33 1.91 -10.44 -14.48
N GLY A 34 0.67 -10.33 -13.99
CA GLY A 34 -0.48 -9.93 -14.80
C GLY A 34 -0.59 -8.41 -14.97
N GLU A 35 -1.42 -7.97 -15.92
CA GLU A 35 -1.64 -6.54 -16.24
C GLU A 35 -2.12 -5.70 -15.04
N ASN A 36 -2.88 -6.32 -14.13
CA ASN A 36 -3.42 -5.66 -12.92
C ASN A 36 -2.67 -6.05 -11.63
N ASP A 37 -1.56 -6.78 -11.72
CA ASP A 37 -0.78 -7.15 -10.54
C ASP A 37 0.01 -5.93 -10.04
N ILE A 38 -0.19 -5.57 -8.77
CA ILE A 38 0.46 -4.44 -8.12
C ILE A 38 1.26 -4.96 -6.92
N PHE A 39 2.53 -4.53 -6.82
CA PHE A 39 3.47 -4.87 -5.76
C PHE A 39 3.83 -3.61 -4.97
N PRO A 40 3.11 -3.29 -3.88
CA PRO A 40 3.31 -2.06 -3.12
C PRO A 40 4.73 -1.88 -2.58
N GLU A 41 5.45 -2.97 -2.35
CA GLU A 41 6.84 -2.98 -1.89
C GLU A 41 7.77 -2.26 -2.89
N GLN A 42 7.44 -2.32 -4.19
CA GLN A 42 8.25 -1.66 -5.23
C GLN A 42 8.07 -0.14 -5.26
N PHE A 43 6.98 0.41 -4.71
CA PHE A 43 6.74 1.86 -4.72
C PHE A 43 7.88 2.63 -4.06
N MET A 44 8.52 2.03 -3.06
CA MET A 44 9.63 2.62 -2.34
C MET A 44 10.85 2.93 -3.22
N GLU A 45 11.12 2.08 -4.21
CA GLU A 45 12.21 2.25 -5.17
C GLU A 45 11.91 3.39 -6.15
N PHE A 46 10.63 3.59 -6.49
CA PHE A 46 10.20 4.62 -7.45
C PHE A 46 10.02 6.01 -6.84
N LEU A 47 9.76 6.12 -5.53
CA LEU A 47 9.49 7.40 -4.88
C LEU A 47 10.71 8.33 -4.83
N GLY A 48 11.94 7.82 -5.00
CA GLY A 48 13.16 8.64 -5.11
C GLY A 48 13.42 9.54 -3.89
N LEU A 49 12.92 9.16 -2.71
CA LEU A 49 12.99 9.98 -1.51
C LEU A 49 14.39 9.96 -0.88
N LYS A 50 14.79 11.10 -0.31
CA LYS A 50 15.97 11.17 0.56
C LYS A 50 15.79 10.20 1.75
N PRO A 51 16.88 9.61 2.28
CA PRO A 51 16.81 8.63 3.38
C PRO A 51 16.00 9.11 4.59
N GLU A 52 16.13 10.39 4.94
CA GLU A 52 15.41 11.03 6.06
C GLU A 52 13.89 11.08 5.84
N LEU A 53 13.45 11.37 4.61
CA LEU A 53 12.04 11.42 4.24
C LEU A 53 11.47 10.02 4.07
N LYS A 54 12.26 9.09 3.51
CA LYS A 54 11.91 7.67 3.40
C LYS A 54 11.62 7.09 4.79
N ARG A 55 12.47 7.37 5.78
CA ARG A 55 12.26 6.90 7.15
C ARG A 55 11.03 7.54 7.79
N ALA A 56 10.83 8.84 7.66
CA ALA A 56 9.64 9.51 8.17
C ALA A 56 8.33 8.97 7.55
N LEU A 57 8.36 8.63 6.25
CA LEU A 57 7.22 8.02 5.55
C LEU A 57 6.96 6.60 6.05
N LEU A 58 8.01 5.79 6.22
CA LEU A 58 7.88 4.43 6.74
C LEU A 58 7.37 4.39 8.18
N ASP A 59 7.87 5.28 9.04
CA ASP A 59 7.45 5.38 10.43
C ASP A 59 5.96 5.75 10.56
N ARG A 60 5.42 6.50 9.60
CA ARG A 60 4.04 7.00 9.64
C ARG A 60 3.05 6.20 8.80
N HIS A 61 3.49 5.71 7.65
CA HIS A 61 2.65 5.17 6.58
C HIS A 61 3.27 3.91 5.93
N GLY A 62 4.05 3.14 6.70
CA GLY A 62 4.67 1.90 6.24
C GLY A 62 3.65 0.88 5.70
N GLU A 63 2.42 0.91 6.21
CA GLU A 63 1.32 0.06 5.75
C GLU A 63 1.02 0.20 4.25
N LEU A 64 1.27 1.38 3.66
CA LEU A 64 1.03 1.63 2.23
C LEU A 64 1.91 0.78 1.31
N PHE A 65 3.03 0.28 1.82
CA PHE A 65 3.97 -0.58 1.10
C PHE A 65 3.70 -2.08 1.31
N THR A 66 2.58 -2.42 1.94
CA THR A 66 2.18 -3.81 2.18
C THR A 66 0.97 -4.18 1.32
N ALA A 67 1.01 -5.33 0.65
CA ALA A 67 -0.17 -5.83 -0.08
C ALA A 67 -1.38 -6.04 0.84
N GLN A 68 -1.15 -6.36 2.12
CA GLN A 68 -2.22 -6.58 3.11
C GLN A 68 -3.12 -5.37 3.30
N TRP A 69 -2.56 -4.17 3.44
CA TRP A 69 -3.34 -2.94 3.65
C TRP A 69 -4.29 -2.67 2.48
N TRP A 70 -3.79 -2.83 1.25
CA TRP A 70 -4.61 -2.64 0.04
C TRP A 70 -5.70 -3.71 -0.12
N ASN A 71 -5.41 -4.97 0.23
CA ASN A 71 -6.42 -6.03 0.23
C ASN A 71 -7.54 -5.77 1.26
N GLN A 72 -7.20 -5.21 2.43
CA GLN A 72 -8.20 -4.79 3.41
C GLN A 72 -9.04 -3.62 2.89
N LEU A 73 -8.41 -2.62 2.26
CA LEU A 73 -9.11 -1.51 1.62
C LEU A 73 -10.08 -1.99 0.54
N GLN A 74 -9.67 -2.95 -0.30
CA GLN A 74 -10.54 -3.57 -1.30
C GLN A 74 -11.73 -4.28 -0.66
N THR A 75 -11.52 -4.97 0.46
CA THR A 75 -12.61 -5.63 1.21
C THR A 75 -13.62 -4.60 1.70
N SER A 76 -13.17 -3.56 2.40
CA SER A 76 -14.01 -2.45 2.87
C SER A 76 -14.81 -1.79 1.72
N LEU A 77 -14.15 -1.53 0.59
CA LEU A 77 -14.82 -0.95 -0.58
C LEU A 77 -15.91 -1.88 -1.15
N ARG A 78 -15.66 -3.20 -1.20
CA ARG A 78 -16.65 -4.19 -1.68
C ARG A 78 -17.82 -4.37 -0.72
N ASP A 79 -17.56 -4.20 0.58
CA ASP A 79 -18.58 -4.23 1.62
C ASP A 79 -19.44 -2.95 1.65
N GLY A 80 -19.15 -1.98 0.79
CA GLY A 80 -19.88 -0.73 0.66
C GLY A 80 -19.55 0.27 1.77
N GLU A 81 -18.40 0.12 2.43
CA GLU A 81 -17.93 1.12 3.39
C GLU A 81 -17.67 2.45 2.67
N VAL A 82 -18.21 3.53 3.25
CA VAL A 82 -18.01 4.90 2.76
C VAL A 82 -17.04 5.59 3.69
N PHE A 83 -15.87 5.94 3.15
CA PHE A 83 -14.80 6.64 3.86
C PHE A 83 -15.12 8.14 3.93
N ASP A 84 -15.09 8.70 5.13
CA ASP A 84 -15.20 10.15 5.33
C ASP A 84 -13.84 10.81 5.14
N ILE A 85 -13.65 11.49 4.01
CA ILE A 85 -12.42 12.26 3.72
C ILE A 85 -12.69 13.71 4.09
N SER A 86 -12.14 14.15 5.22
CA SER A 86 -12.32 15.54 5.67
C SER A 86 -11.39 16.49 4.89
N PRO A 87 -11.90 17.61 4.35
CA PRO A 87 -11.07 18.61 3.69
C PRO A 87 -10.30 19.50 4.68
N TYR A 88 -10.53 19.34 5.98
CA TYR A 88 -9.91 20.12 7.05
C TYR A 88 -9.08 19.23 7.96
N ARG A 89 -8.12 19.85 8.65
CA ARG A 89 -7.34 19.19 9.68
C ARG A 89 -8.25 18.80 10.85
N ASP A 90 -7.90 17.72 11.54
CA ASP A 90 -8.71 17.19 12.65
C ASP A 90 -8.87 18.19 13.81
N ASP A 91 -7.91 19.10 14.02
CA ASP A 91 -7.91 20.08 15.11
C ASP A 91 -8.93 21.21 14.92
N VAL A 92 -9.44 21.42 13.71
CA VAL A 92 -10.48 22.42 13.41
C VAL A 92 -11.85 21.80 13.12
N ARG A 93 -11.97 20.47 13.27
CA ARG A 93 -13.21 19.74 13.02
C ARG A 93 -14.20 19.98 14.17
N ILE A 94 -15.42 20.36 13.82
CA ILE A 94 -16.52 20.52 14.78
C ILE A 94 -17.26 19.19 14.90
N GLY A 95 -17.20 18.57 16.09
CA GLY A 95 -17.83 17.27 16.38
C GLY A 95 -16.87 16.08 16.27
N GLN A 96 -17.29 14.91 16.78
CA GLN A 96 -16.48 13.70 16.70
C GLN A 96 -16.30 13.26 15.23
N PRO A 97 -15.10 12.81 14.83
CA PRO A 97 -14.93 12.20 13.53
C PRO A 97 -15.86 10.99 13.41
N ILE A 98 -16.59 10.90 12.30
CA ILE A 98 -17.25 9.66 11.94
C ILE A 98 -16.12 8.70 11.58
N GLN A 99 -15.63 7.92 12.56
CA GLN A 99 -14.70 6.83 12.29
C GLN A 99 -15.49 5.74 11.57
N ARG A 100 -15.66 5.91 10.26
CA ARG A 100 -16.06 4.82 9.35
C ARG A 100 -14.90 4.56 8.39
N GLY A 101 -14.02 3.71 8.93
CA GLY A 101 -13.40 2.57 8.26
C GLY A 101 -12.41 2.88 7.15
N LEU A 102 -11.21 3.41 7.44
CA LEU A 102 -10.00 2.98 6.71
C LEU A 102 -9.37 1.81 7.49
N PRO A 103 -8.69 0.86 6.82
CA PRO A 103 -7.84 -0.09 7.53
C PRO A 103 -6.85 0.68 8.40
N GLN A 104 -6.82 0.33 9.69
CA GLN A 104 -5.96 1.00 10.65
C GLN A 104 -4.50 0.80 10.23
N PRO A 105 -3.66 1.85 10.33
CA PRO A 105 -2.23 1.67 10.12
C PRO A 105 -1.72 0.65 11.13
N PHE A 106 -1.14 -0.45 10.63
CA PHE A 106 -0.35 -1.34 11.46
C PHE A 106 1.04 -0.72 11.57
N SER A 107 1.62 -0.70 12.77
CA SER A 107 2.99 -0.27 12.93
C SER A 107 3.90 -1.17 12.09
N TYR A 108 4.51 -0.62 11.04
CA TYR A 108 5.54 -1.31 10.27
C TYR A 108 6.74 -1.50 11.19
N THR A 109 6.89 -2.70 11.75
CA THR A 109 8.14 -3.13 12.35
C THR A 109 9.07 -3.47 11.20
N GLY A 110 9.86 -2.50 10.75
CA GLY A 110 10.90 -2.76 9.78
C GLY A 110 11.82 -3.86 10.32
N ASP A 111 11.86 -5.00 9.64
CA ASP A 111 12.97 -5.93 9.78
C ASP A 111 14.26 -5.18 9.40
N GLU A 112 15.24 -5.27 10.30
CA GLU A 112 16.58 -4.64 10.25
C GLU A 112 17.41 -5.02 9.02
#